data_AF-A0A9E5TIT5-F1
#
_entry.id   AF-A0A9E5TIT5-F1
#
_cell.length_a   1.000
_cell.length_b   1.000
_cell.length_c   1.000
_cell.angle_alpha   90.00
_cell.angle_beta   90.00
_cell.angle_gamma   90.00
#
_symmetry.space_group_name_H-M   'P 1'
#
loop_
_entity.id
_entity.type
_entity.pdbx_description
1 polymer ?
#
loop_
_entity_poly.entity_id
_entity_poly.type
_entity_poly.pdbx_seq_one_letter_code
_entity_poly.pdbx_strand_id
1 'polypeptide(L)' 'SPNLTYEVLGFVDDDLRKQRWRIHGIEVLGTVEQLPRLCRTRRIQEILVAIPSATREQRQRILDRCRQTGVPFKT' A
#
# COMPACT_ATOMS: atom_id res chain seq x y z
N SER A 1 5.10 -14.26 21.12
CA SER A 1 4.33 -14.08 19.88
C SER A 1 4.74 -12.76 19.28
N PRO A 2 5.28 -12.69 18.05
CA PRO A 2 5.63 -11.39 17.50
C PRO A 2 4.33 -10.69 17.13
N ASN A 3 3.80 -9.91 18.06
CA ASN A 3 2.86 -8.85 17.73
C ASN A 3 3.65 -7.90 16.82
N LEU A 4 3.42 -8.02 15.51
CA LEU A 4 3.72 -6.95 14.59
C LEU A 4 2.84 -5.77 15.04
N THR A 5 3.38 -4.84 15.84
CA THR A 5 2.65 -3.66 16.33
C THR A 5 2.49 -2.66 15.19
N TYR A 6 1.71 -3.00 14.18
CA TYR A 6 1.38 -2.12 13.06
C TYR A 6 -0.03 -1.59 13.26
N GLU A 7 -0.17 -0.28 13.15
CA GLU A 7 -1.47 0.34 12.93
C GLU A 7 -1.70 0.45 11.42
N VAL A 8 -2.73 -0.24 10.91
CA VAL A 8 -3.06 -0.19 9.48
C VAL A 8 -3.86 1.07 9.20
N LEU A 9 -3.22 2.07 8.60
CA LEU A 9 -3.84 3.36 8.28
C LEU A 9 -4.66 3.35 6.97
N GLY A 10 -4.55 2.29 6.16
CA GLY A 10 -5.28 2.14 4.92
C GLY A 10 -4.71 1.10 3.97
N PHE A 11 -5.52 0.71 2.99
CA PHE A 11 -5.14 -0.16 1.89
C PHE A 11 -4.96 0.62 0.60
N VAL A 12 -4.23 0.04 -0.35
CA VAL A 12 -4.03 0.57 -1.69
C VAL A 12 -4.22 -0.56 -2.67
N ASP A 13 -5.03 -0.36 -3.72
CA ASP A 13 -5.31 -1.36 -4.74
C ASP A 13 -5.58 -0.64 -6.08
N ASP A 14 -5.07 -1.19 -7.18
CA ASP A 14 -5.29 -0.59 -8.50
C ASP A 14 -6.66 -0.92 -9.10
N ASP A 15 -7.38 -1.89 -8.53
CA ASP A 15 -8.78 -2.12 -8.89
C ASP A 15 -9.65 -0.96 -8.40
N LEU A 16 -9.98 -0.06 -9.33
CA LEU A 16 -10.78 1.13 -9.05
C LEU A 16 -12.13 0.82 -8.40
N ARG A 17 -12.68 -0.39 -8.61
CA ARG A 17 -13.94 -0.82 -7.98
C ARG A 17 -13.82 -0.96 -6.48
N LYS A 18 -12.61 -1.15 -5.96
CA LYS A 18 -12.32 -1.29 -4.53
C LYS A 18 -12.11 0.05 -3.83
N GLN A 19 -12.04 1.16 -4.56
CA GLN A 19 -11.98 2.47 -3.90
C GLN A 19 -13.20 2.64 -2.99
N ARG A 20 -12.96 3.12 -1.76
CA ARG A 20 -13.96 3.25 -0.67
C ARG A 20 -14.44 1.93 -0.06
N TRP A 21 -13.94 0.77 -0.49
CA TRP A 21 -14.18 -0.46 0.25
C TRP A 21 -13.51 -0.37 1.62
N ARG A 22 -14.12 -1.05 2.60
CA ARG A 22 -13.55 -1.19 3.94
C ARG A 22 -13.25 -2.67 4.19
N ILE A 23 -12.00 -2.98 4.47
CA ILE A 23 -11.54 -4.30 4.85
C ILE A 23 -11.27 -4.24 6.35
N HIS A 24 -11.98 -5.04 7.15
CA HIS A 24 -11.95 -4.95 8.62
C HIS A 24 -12.14 -3.53 9.16
N GLY A 25 -13.01 -2.75 8.50
CA GLY A 25 -13.26 -1.37 8.86
C GLY A 25 -12.19 -0.36 8.44
N ILE A 26 -11.14 -0.77 7.72
CA ILE A 26 -10.09 0.10 7.20
C ILE A 26 -10.25 0.31 5.69
N GLU A 27 -10.15 1.55 5.23
CA GLU A 27 -10.50 1.95 3.86
C GLU A 27 -9.37 1.68 2.83
N VAL A 28 -9.76 1.35 1.58
CA VAL A 28 -8.89 1.46 0.40
C VAL A 28 -8.79 2.92 -0.02
N LEU A 29 -7.63 3.52 0.25
CA LEU A 29 -7.38 4.96 0.16
C LEU A 29 -7.12 5.47 -1.26
N GLY A 30 -6.84 4.56 -2.18
CA GLY A 30 -6.48 4.90 -3.55
C GLY A 30 -5.70 3.80 -4.26
N THR A 31 -5.07 4.18 -5.36
CA THR A 31 -4.24 3.33 -6.21
C THR A 31 -2.76 3.45 -5.89
N VAL A 32 -1.95 2.56 -6.45
CA VAL A 32 -0.49 2.56 -6.28
C VAL A 32 0.11 3.89 -6.70
N GLU A 33 -0.40 4.50 -7.77
CA GLU A 33 0.06 5.81 -8.27
C GLU A 33 -0.12 6.95 -7.24
N GLN A 34 -1.03 6.79 -6.28
CA GLN A 34 -1.29 7.79 -5.25
C GLN A 34 -0.39 7.61 -4.01
N LEU A 35 0.42 6.54 -3.93
CA LEU A 35 1.28 6.24 -2.79
C LEU A 35 2.16 7.43 -2.36
N PRO A 36 2.88 8.15 -3.23
CA PRO A 36 3.72 9.27 -2.78
C PRO A 36 2.94 10.35 -2.03
N ARG A 37 1.73 10.68 -2.49
CA ARG A 37 0.84 11.63 -1.82
C ARG A 37 0.32 11.05 -0.50
N LEU A 38 -0.12 9.80 -0.50
CA LEU A 38 -0.68 9.13 0.68
C LEU A 38 0.36 9.02 1.79
N CYS A 39 1.58 8.57 1.47
CA CYS A 39 2.70 8.47 2.40
C CYS A 39 3.01 9.81 3.07
N ARG A 40 3.12 10.89 2.28
CA ARG A 40 3.40 12.24 2.79
C ARG A 40 2.28 12.78 3.67
N THR A 41 1.02 12.68 3.22
CA THR A 41 -0.12 13.29 3.90
C THR A 41 -0.54 12.55 5.16
N ARG A 42 -0.34 11.22 5.21
CA ARG A 42 -0.72 10.37 6.34
C ARG A 42 0.46 9.97 7.23
N ARG A 43 1.68 10.46 6.95
CA ARG A 43 2.90 10.15 7.69
C ARG A 43 3.15 8.64 7.83
N ILE A 44 2.98 7.90 6.73
CA ILE A 44 3.18 6.45 6.69
C ILE A 44 4.65 6.12 6.98
N GLN A 45 4.89 5.15 7.88
CA GLN A 45 6.23 4.76 8.31
C GLN A 45 6.75 3.50 7.62
N GLU A 46 5.85 2.62 7.18
CA GLU A 46 6.20 1.40 6.43
C GLU A 46 5.05 1.01 5.49
N ILE A 47 5.40 0.42 4.34
CA ILE A 47 4.44 -0.15 3.38
C ILE A 47 4.59 -1.67 3.37
N LEU A 48 3.48 -2.40 3.47
CA LEU A 48 3.45 -3.86 3.28
C LEU A 48 2.85 -4.18 1.90
N VAL A 49 3.59 -4.94 1.10
CA VAL A 49 3.28 -5.23 -0.31
C VAL A 49 2.82 -6.69 -0.44
N ALA A 50 1.53 -6.92 -0.24
CA ALA A 50 0.91 -8.25 -0.32
C ALA A 50 0.22 -8.48 -1.67
N ILE A 51 0.99 -8.76 -2.73
CA ILE A 51 0.49 -8.93 -4.11
C ILE A 51 0.96 -10.25 -4.76
N PRO A 52 0.66 -11.42 -4.17
CA PRO A 52 1.17 -12.71 -4.65
C PRO A 52 0.71 -13.06 -6.07
N SER A 53 -0.42 -12.49 -6.52
CA SER A 53 -0.99 -12.73 -7.85
C SER A 53 -0.53 -11.74 -8.93
N ALA A 54 0.32 -10.76 -8.59
CA ALA A 54 0.79 -9.78 -9.56
C ALA A 54 1.75 -10.40 -10.58
N THR A 55 1.65 -9.98 -11.84
CA THR A 55 2.68 -10.31 -12.84
C THR A 55 4.02 -9.67 -12.46
N ARG A 56 5.11 -10.12 -13.09
CA ARG A 56 6.45 -9.55 -12.88
C ARG A 56 6.47 -8.04 -13.16
N GLU A 57 5.81 -7.61 -14.23
CA GLU A 57 5.74 -6.22 -14.66
C GLU A 57 4.94 -5.38 -13.66
N GLN A 58 3.79 -5.90 -13.20
CA GLN A 58 2.98 -5.24 -12.18
C GLN A 58 3.74 -5.10 -10.87
N ARG A 59 4.37 -6.17 -10.40
CA ARG A 59 5.19 -6.15 -9.18
C ARG A 59 6.33 -5.15 -9.31
N GLN A 60 7.07 -5.13 -10.42
CA GLN A 60 8.15 -4.17 -10.62
C GLN A 60 7.64 -2.72 -10.56
N ARG A 61 6.55 -2.41 -11.27
CA ARG A 61 5.91 -1.07 -11.21
C ARG A 61 5.54 -0.68 -9.78
N ILE A 62 4.96 -1.60 -9.03
CA ILE A 62 4.54 -1.36 -7.63
C ILE A 62 5.75 -1.09 -6.73
N LEU A 63 6.80 -1.89 -6.84
CA LEU A 63 8.04 -1.70 -6.07
C LEU A 63 8.74 -0.39 -6.43
N ASP A 64 8.78 -0.02 -7.72
CA ASP A 64 9.34 1.26 -8.17
C ASP A 64 8.56 2.45 -7.59
N ARG A 65 7.24 2.36 -7.54
CA ARG A 65 6.42 3.38 -6.90
C ARG A 65 6.64 3.46 -5.40
N CYS A 66 6.79 2.32 -4.71
CA CYS A 66 7.13 2.28 -3.30
C CYS A 66 8.49 2.95 -3.03
N ARG A 67 9.52 2.67 -3.85
CA ARG A 67 10.84 3.32 -3.75
C ARG A 67 10.75 4.85 -3.85
N GLN A 68 9.92 5.37 -4.75
CA GLN A 68 9.74 6.82 -4.93
C GLN A 68 9.10 7.53 -3.74
N THR A 69 8.45 6.80 -2.82
CA THR A 69 7.89 7.40 -1.60
C THR A 69 8.97 7.75 -0.57
N GLY A 70 10.15 7.11 -0.64
CA GLY A 70 11.18 7.17 0.41
C GLY A 70 10.81 6.44 1.70
N VAL A 71 9.63 5.80 1.77
CA VAL A 71 9.18 5.02 2.93
C VAL A 71 9.70 3.58 2.81
N PRO A 72 10.22 2.98 3.90
CA PRO A 72 10.55 1.55 3.92
C PRO A 72 9.37 0.68 3.48
N PHE A 73 9.64 -0.41 2.78
CA PHE A 73 8.61 -1.37 2.41
C PHE A 73 9.09 -2.81 2.51
N LYS A 74 8.15 -3.72 2.77
CA LYS A 74 8.35 -5.17 2.86
C LYS A 74 7.37 -5.88 1.93
N THR A 75 7.76 -7.04 1.40
CA THR A 75 6.97 -7.86 0.48
C THR A 75 6.64 -9.20 1.11
#